data_AF-A0A1V2M2E7-F1
#
_entry.id   AF-A0A1V2M2E7-F1
#
_cell.length_a   1.000
_cell.length_b   1.000
_cell.length_c   1.000
_cell.angle_alpha   90.00
_cell.angle_beta   90.00
_cell.angle_gamma   90.00
#
_symmetry.space_group_name_H-M   'P 1'
#
loop_
_entity.id
_entity.type
_entity.pdbx_description
1 polymer ?
#
loop_
_entity_poly.entity_id
_entity_poly.type
_entity_poly.pdbx_seq_one_letter_code
_entity_poly.pdbx_strand_id
1 'polypeptide(L)'
;MNILILNGSPKGKNSVTLQTALYLSKRFPKHNFDILNVAQQIKQIERNFNEAKEKLEKAELIIFVYPIYTYLVPYQLQRFIEVMKENEVNLVGKFATQITTSKHFYDFTAHKYIEQNCFDCGLNYIKGLSADMDDLQTTAGRYQADCFFEKVMFDMSHKIYKAHNISFQENILVRKQIYKPTLFSREKRQDKDVVLVTNVAPDDINLKNMIQEVKSISLYPIREINIREYPFIGGCIGCMNCTITEKCIYKDNFDEFLRAQIQSADAILYAFTIENHYTHSSFKCYEDRQFCNGHRTVTQGKITGYIISGNYSEEHNIQTLVEARSEVAGMYLCGVASDENNTKKSIIDFVNSLTYSLKHNMQSPRNFYGVGGNKIFRDLVFQMQGIMQADHKFYKQTGAYDFPHKKLGLLLGMKALGIIMKNDKVQKQMSSKMSEYILEPYTKILEQTKQK
;
A
#
# COMPACT_ATOMS: atom_id res chain seq x y z
N MET A 1 26.88 -9.57 -20.05
CA MET A 1 25.44 -9.28 -20.25
C MET A 1 25.18 -7.81 -19.98
N ASN A 2 24.19 -7.25 -20.65
CA ASN A 2 23.69 -5.90 -20.41
C ASN A 2 22.62 -5.90 -19.31
N ILE A 3 22.88 -5.19 -18.23
CA ILE A 3 21.98 -5.04 -17.09
C ILE A 3 21.51 -3.60 -17.04
N LEU A 4 20.19 -3.41 -17.10
CA LEU A 4 19.57 -2.09 -16.98
C LEU A 4 18.98 -1.92 -15.57
N ILE A 5 19.50 -0.94 -14.84
CA ILE A 5 18.93 -0.49 -13.58
C ILE A 5 17.88 0.58 -13.86
N LEU A 6 16.62 0.27 -13.59
CA LEU A 6 15.53 1.24 -13.58
C LEU A 6 15.44 1.85 -12.19
N ASN A 7 16.06 3.02 -12.01
CA ASN A 7 16.01 3.74 -10.73
C ASN A 7 14.64 4.44 -10.57
N GLY A 8 13.74 3.74 -9.88
CA GLY A 8 12.40 4.18 -9.51
C GLY A 8 12.36 5.12 -8.30
N SER A 9 13.50 5.62 -7.84
CA SER A 9 13.54 6.62 -6.77
C SER A 9 13.47 8.05 -7.32
N PRO A 10 12.53 8.89 -6.83
CA PRO A 10 12.46 10.30 -7.19
C PRO A 10 13.72 11.09 -6.79
N LYS A 11 14.54 10.56 -5.88
CA LYS A 11 15.80 11.15 -5.43
C LYS A 11 16.95 11.00 -6.45
N GLY A 12 16.74 10.28 -7.55
CA GLY A 12 17.77 10.03 -8.56
C GLY A 12 19.01 9.40 -7.94
N LYS A 13 20.19 10.01 -8.19
CA LYS A 13 21.48 9.56 -7.65
C LYS A 13 21.56 9.51 -6.12
N ASN A 14 20.72 10.28 -5.42
CA ASN A 14 20.68 10.35 -3.96
C ASN A 14 19.75 9.28 -3.34
N SER A 15 19.32 8.30 -4.14
CA SER A 15 18.52 7.17 -3.68
C SER A 15 19.34 6.22 -2.81
N VAL A 16 18.81 5.87 -1.62
CA VAL A 16 19.39 4.84 -0.74
C VAL A 16 19.34 3.47 -1.44
N THR A 17 18.21 3.13 -2.05
CA THR A 17 18.04 1.86 -2.78
C THR A 17 19.04 1.71 -3.93
N LEU A 18 19.33 2.81 -4.64
CA LEU A 18 20.29 2.81 -5.74
C LEU A 18 21.71 2.44 -5.26
N GLN A 19 22.07 2.78 -4.01
CA GLN A 19 23.40 2.46 -3.49
C GLN A 19 23.64 0.94 -3.42
N THR A 20 22.60 0.14 -3.16
CA THR A 20 22.71 -1.32 -3.20
C THR A 20 22.99 -1.81 -4.62
N ALA A 21 22.32 -1.27 -5.63
CA ALA A 21 22.57 -1.64 -7.03
C ALA A 21 23.97 -1.20 -7.50
N LEU A 22 24.42 -0.01 -7.10
CA LEU A 22 25.77 0.50 -7.38
C LEU A 22 26.87 -0.30 -6.65
N TYR A 23 26.56 -0.78 -5.45
CA TYR A 23 27.44 -1.69 -4.73
C TYR A 23 27.60 -3.00 -5.52
N LEU A 24 26.49 -3.59 -5.99
CA LEU A 24 26.53 -4.80 -6.83
C LEU A 24 27.26 -4.57 -8.15
N SER A 25 27.06 -3.42 -8.82
CA SER A 25 27.78 -3.13 -10.07
C SER A 25 29.30 -3.07 -9.88
N LYS A 26 29.78 -2.61 -8.71
CA LYS A 26 31.20 -2.64 -8.34
C LYS A 26 31.70 -4.04 -7.97
N ARG A 27 30.85 -4.87 -7.34
CA ARG A 27 31.20 -6.24 -6.94
C ARG A 27 31.27 -7.20 -8.14
N PHE A 28 30.47 -6.96 -9.17
CA PHE A 28 30.35 -7.82 -10.35
C PHE A 28 30.75 -7.09 -11.65
N PRO A 29 32.01 -6.64 -11.80
CA PRO A 29 32.45 -5.78 -12.92
C PRO A 29 32.49 -6.48 -14.29
N LYS A 30 32.21 -7.80 -14.34
CA LYS A 30 32.14 -8.57 -15.59
C LYS A 30 30.86 -8.30 -16.39
N HIS A 31 29.87 -7.62 -15.81
CA HIS A 31 28.63 -7.24 -16.48
C HIS A 31 28.62 -5.75 -16.79
N ASN A 32 27.90 -5.37 -17.85
CA ASN A 32 27.71 -3.98 -18.23
C ASN A 32 26.45 -3.46 -17.55
N PHE A 33 26.59 -2.48 -16.66
CA PHE A 33 25.46 -1.86 -15.96
C PHE A 33 25.17 -0.48 -16.53
N ASP A 34 23.94 -0.27 -16.98
CA ASP A 34 23.41 1.05 -17.33
C ASP A 34 22.32 1.45 -16.33
N ILE A 35 22.14 2.76 -16.14
CA ILE A 35 21.18 3.32 -15.18
C ILE A 35 20.25 4.29 -15.91
N LEU A 36 18.95 4.06 -15.77
CA LEU A 36 17.91 4.98 -16.20
C LEU A 36 17.17 5.53 -14.98
N ASN A 37 17.20 6.84 -14.78
CA ASN A 37 16.57 7.53 -13.63
C ASN A 37 15.07 7.74 -13.86
N VAL A 38 14.33 6.65 -14.08
CA VAL A 38 12.94 6.67 -14.54
C VAL A 38 12.01 7.50 -13.66
N ALA A 39 12.19 7.48 -12.34
CA ALA A 39 11.34 8.25 -11.44
C ALA A 39 11.67 9.75 -11.42
N GLN A 40 12.95 10.11 -11.41
CA GLN A 40 13.38 11.51 -11.42
C GLN A 40 13.05 12.18 -12.77
N GLN A 41 13.15 11.43 -13.87
CA GLN A 41 12.98 11.92 -15.23
C GLN A 41 11.59 11.64 -15.82
N ILE A 42 10.62 11.20 -15.02
CA ILE A 42 9.32 10.72 -15.53
C ILE A 42 8.65 11.69 -16.50
N LYS A 43 8.62 12.99 -16.18
CA LYS A 43 8.03 14.02 -17.06
C LYS A 43 8.75 14.19 -18.39
N GLN A 44 10.06 13.94 -18.43
CA GLN A 44 10.85 13.98 -19.67
C GLN A 44 10.58 12.72 -20.49
N ILE A 45 10.52 11.57 -19.84
CA ILE A 45 10.26 10.26 -20.46
C ILE A 45 8.85 10.22 -21.08
N GLU A 46 7.85 10.81 -20.41
CA GLU A 46 6.49 10.96 -20.95
C GLU A 46 6.45 11.75 -22.27
N ARG A 47 7.37 12.70 -22.46
CA ARG A 47 7.44 13.51 -23.69
C ARG A 47 8.23 12.81 -24.80
N ASN A 48 9.25 12.03 -24.44
CA ASN A 48 10.09 11.32 -25.37
C ASN A 48 10.61 10.03 -24.72
N PHE A 49 10.09 8.90 -25.20
CA PHE A 49 10.39 7.58 -24.66
C PHE A 49 11.56 6.87 -25.40
N ASN A 50 12.11 7.45 -26.47
CA ASN A 50 13.04 6.76 -27.37
C ASN A 50 14.30 6.22 -26.68
N GLU A 51 14.95 7.03 -25.82
CA GLU A 51 16.13 6.59 -25.07
C GLU A 51 15.79 5.43 -24.12
N ALA A 52 14.66 5.53 -23.43
CA ALA A 52 14.20 4.48 -22.51
C ALA A 52 13.93 3.18 -23.27
N LYS A 53 13.26 3.26 -24.42
CA LYS A 53 13.00 2.12 -25.30
C LYS A 53 14.29 1.43 -25.74
N GLU A 54 15.25 2.18 -26.26
CA GLU A 54 16.53 1.64 -26.73
C GLU A 54 17.28 0.90 -25.60
N LYS A 55 17.33 1.48 -24.39
CA LYS A 55 17.97 0.84 -23.23
C LYS A 55 17.26 -0.42 -22.79
N LEU A 56 15.92 -0.41 -22.74
CA LEU A 56 15.10 -1.57 -22.40
C LEU A 56 15.28 -2.72 -23.40
N GLU A 57 15.31 -2.41 -24.70
CA GLU A 57 15.48 -3.41 -25.77
C GLU A 57 16.89 -4.02 -25.77
N LYS A 58 17.92 -3.26 -25.38
CA LYS A 58 19.31 -3.76 -25.24
C LYS A 58 19.55 -4.59 -23.99
N ALA A 59 18.71 -4.47 -22.96
CA ALA A 59 18.90 -5.15 -21.69
C ALA A 59 18.63 -6.66 -21.80
N GLU A 60 19.43 -7.46 -21.10
CA GLU A 60 19.19 -8.89 -20.88
C GLU A 60 18.57 -9.14 -19.49
N LEU A 61 18.98 -8.31 -18.51
CA LEU A 61 18.39 -8.24 -17.17
C LEU A 61 17.93 -6.81 -16.89
N ILE A 62 16.69 -6.66 -16.43
CA ILE A 62 16.14 -5.42 -15.91
C ILE A 62 16.05 -5.51 -14.39
N ILE A 63 16.63 -4.55 -13.68
CA ILE A 63 16.55 -4.46 -12.22
C ILE A 63 15.74 -3.22 -11.85
N PHE A 64 14.54 -3.42 -11.30
CA PHE A 64 13.73 -2.35 -10.74
C PHE A 64 14.29 -1.97 -9.36
N VAL A 65 14.77 -0.74 -9.21
CA VAL A 65 15.43 -0.28 -7.98
C VAL A 65 14.68 0.91 -7.39
N TYR A 66 13.95 0.71 -6.30
CA TYR A 66 13.02 1.73 -5.81
C TYR A 66 12.72 1.65 -4.29
N PRO A 67 12.43 2.79 -3.63
CA PRO A 67 11.93 2.79 -2.27
C PRO A 67 10.44 2.44 -2.21
N ILE A 68 9.95 1.94 -1.09
CA ILE A 68 8.51 1.66 -0.92
C ILE A 68 7.77 2.90 -0.42
N TYR A 69 6.82 3.39 -1.22
CA TYR A 69 6.01 4.56 -0.94
C TYR A 69 4.54 4.15 -0.85
N THR A 70 3.89 4.43 0.29
CA THR A 70 2.47 4.12 0.54
C THR A 70 2.07 2.71 0.08
N TYR A 71 2.73 1.68 0.64
CA TYR A 71 2.47 0.25 0.37
C TYR A 71 2.82 -0.24 -1.05
N LEU A 72 3.39 0.60 -1.92
CA LEU A 72 3.64 0.23 -3.30
C LEU A 72 4.91 0.92 -3.84
N VAL A 73 5.14 0.78 -5.15
CA VAL A 73 6.14 1.55 -5.89
C VAL A 73 5.83 3.05 -5.83
N PRO A 74 6.82 3.95 -5.96
CA PRO A 74 6.55 5.38 -6.11
C PRO A 74 5.71 5.67 -7.36
N TYR A 75 4.86 6.68 -7.30
CA TYR A 75 4.02 7.15 -8.42
C TYR A 75 4.79 7.22 -9.74
N GLN A 76 6.00 7.78 -9.69
CA GLN A 76 6.80 8.00 -10.88
C GLN A 76 7.24 6.68 -11.53
N LEU A 77 7.50 5.63 -10.75
CA LEU A 77 7.81 4.31 -11.28
C LEU A 77 6.55 3.64 -11.85
N GLN A 78 5.41 3.77 -11.17
CA GLN A 78 4.14 3.29 -11.71
C GLN A 78 3.81 3.96 -13.05
N ARG A 79 3.95 5.29 -13.14
CA ARG A 79 3.74 6.01 -14.41
C ARG A 79 4.73 5.58 -15.48
N PHE A 80 5.99 5.29 -15.13
CA PHE A 80 6.96 4.77 -16.09
C PHE A 80 6.50 3.42 -16.68
N ILE A 81 5.96 2.51 -15.86
CA ILE A 81 5.44 1.22 -16.32
C ILE A 81 4.25 1.41 -17.27
N GLU A 82 3.36 2.35 -16.98
CA GLU A 82 2.26 2.72 -17.89
C GLU A 82 2.80 3.22 -19.22
N VAL A 83 3.70 4.22 -19.21
CA VAL A 83 4.31 4.76 -20.43
C VAL A 83 5.06 3.70 -21.22
N MET A 84 5.76 2.79 -20.54
CA MET A 84 6.45 1.67 -21.17
C MET A 84 5.48 0.72 -21.89
N LYS A 85 4.32 0.43 -21.30
CA LYS A 85 3.26 -0.39 -21.92
C LYS A 85 2.57 0.36 -23.06
N GLU A 86 2.29 1.65 -22.89
CA GLU A 86 1.72 2.54 -23.94
C GLU A 86 2.61 2.61 -25.19
N ASN A 87 3.94 2.43 -25.04
CA ASN A 87 4.92 2.45 -26.14
C ASN A 87 5.28 1.05 -26.69
N GLU A 88 4.57 -0.01 -26.25
CA GLU A 88 4.68 -1.39 -26.75
C GLU A 88 6.13 -1.92 -26.81
N VAL A 89 6.91 -1.69 -25.75
CA VAL A 89 8.30 -2.18 -25.70
C VAL A 89 8.32 -3.71 -25.65
N ASN A 90 9.08 -4.33 -26.55
CA ASN A 90 9.22 -5.79 -26.55
C ASN A 90 10.21 -6.25 -25.47
N LEU A 91 9.66 -6.81 -24.39
CA LEU A 91 10.43 -7.33 -23.25
C LEU A 91 10.37 -8.86 -23.13
N VAL A 92 9.74 -9.54 -24.08
CA VAL A 92 9.47 -10.99 -24.01
C VAL A 92 10.78 -11.77 -23.90
N GLY A 93 10.84 -12.67 -22.91
CA GLY A 93 11.98 -13.56 -22.68
C GLY A 93 13.20 -12.93 -22.01
N LYS A 94 13.21 -11.60 -21.81
CA LYS A 94 14.22 -10.93 -20.98
C LYS A 94 13.98 -11.26 -19.50
N PHE A 95 14.99 -11.09 -18.67
CA PHE A 95 14.87 -11.33 -17.23
C PHE A 95 14.58 -10.04 -16.48
N ALA A 96 13.84 -10.16 -15.38
CA ALA A 96 13.60 -9.05 -14.47
C ALA A 96 13.76 -9.47 -13.01
N THR A 97 14.27 -8.55 -12.20
CA THR A 97 14.27 -8.66 -10.74
C THR A 97 14.11 -7.27 -10.12
N GLN A 98 14.12 -7.19 -8.79
CA GLN A 98 13.94 -5.94 -8.08
C GLN A 98 14.78 -5.83 -6.82
N ILE A 99 15.12 -4.60 -6.46
CA ILE A 99 15.78 -4.25 -5.21
C ILE A 99 14.96 -3.12 -4.59
N THR A 100 14.51 -3.32 -3.35
CA THR A 100 13.79 -2.29 -2.62
C THR A 100 14.45 -2.01 -1.29
N THR A 101 14.34 -0.76 -0.83
CA THR A 101 14.58 -0.42 0.57
C THR A 101 13.30 0.10 1.20
N SER A 102 12.96 -0.45 2.34
CA SER A 102 11.88 0.04 3.21
C SER A 102 12.29 -0.15 4.66
N LYS A 103 11.44 0.11 5.64
CA LYS A 103 11.61 -0.39 7.01
C LYS A 103 10.85 -1.72 7.18
N HIS A 104 10.92 -2.56 6.15
CA HIS A 104 10.05 -3.74 5.93
C HIS A 104 8.55 -3.44 5.98
N PHE A 105 8.18 -2.19 5.67
CA PHE A 105 6.79 -1.75 5.68
C PHE A 105 6.12 -2.12 4.36
N TYR A 106 5.33 -3.20 4.35
CA TYR A 106 4.55 -3.66 3.19
C TYR A 106 5.35 -3.68 1.88
N ASP A 107 6.60 -4.10 1.96
CA ASP A 107 7.45 -4.27 0.79
C ASP A 107 6.92 -5.36 -0.14
N PHE A 108 6.31 -6.41 0.43
CA PHE A 108 5.78 -7.54 -0.33
C PHE A 108 4.68 -7.14 -1.33
N THR A 109 3.83 -6.13 -1.01
CA THR A 109 2.79 -5.68 -1.95
C THR A 109 3.38 -4.93 -3.13
N ALA A 110 4.44 -4.14 -2.91
CA ALA A 110 5.18 -3.49 -3.97
C ALA A 110 5.96 -4.50 -4.83
N HIS A 111 6.58 -5.50 -4.20
CA HIS A 111 7.25 -6.58 -4.91
C HIS A 111 6.28 -7.35 -5.79
N LYS A 112 5.09 -7.65 -5.26
CA LYS A 112 4.03 -8.35 -5.99
C LYS A 112 3.54 -7.52 -7.19
N TYR A 113 3.39 -6.21 -7.04
CA TYR A 113 3.02 -5.31 -8.13
C TYR A 113 4.03 -5.32 -9.29
N ILE A 114 5.33 -5.23 -9.00
CA ILE A 114 6.38 -5.33 -10.03
C ILE A 114 6.39 -6.72 -10.66
N GLU A 115 6.28 -7.78 -9.86
CA GLU A 115 6.23 -9.15 -10.35
C GLU A 115 5.08 -9.35 -11.35
N GLN A 116 3.87 -8.93 -11.00
CA GLN A 116 2.71 -9.08 -11.87
C GLN A 116 2.85 -8.27 -13.17
N ASN A 117 3.32 -7.02 -13.09
CA ASN A 117 3.58 -6.21 -14.28
C ASN A 117 4.73 -6.76 -15.15
N CYS A 118 5.71 -7.45 -14.56
CA CYS A 118 6.72 -8.16 -15.33
C CYS A 118 6.08 -9.28 -16.17
N PHE A 119 5.13 -10.02 -15.59
CA PHE A 119 4.42 -11.08 -16.30
C PHE A 119 3.59 -10.54 -17.47
N ASP A 120 2.87 -9.43 -17.29
CA ASP A 120 2.15 -8.76 -18.38
C ASP A 120 3.06 -8.45 -19.58
N CYS A 121 4.32 -8.10 -19.31
CA CYS A 121 5.31 -7.76 -20.33
C CYS A 121 6.09 -8.98 -20.86
N GLY A 122 5.76 -10.20 -20.44
CA GLY A 122 6.43 -11.43 -20.86
C GLY A 122 7.86 -11.59 -20.32
N LEU A 123 8.18 -10.92 -19.21
CA LEU A 123 9.49 -11.01 -18.55
C LEU A 123 9.60 -12.28 -17.68
N ASN A 124 10.78 -12.89 -17.70
CA ASN A 124 11.17 -13.98 -16.81
C ASN A 124 11.57 -13.42 -15.44
N TYR A 125 10.62 -13.40 -14.50
CA TYR A 125 10.84 -12.77 -13.20
C TYR A 125 11.57 -13.68 -12.19
N ILE A 126 12.63 -13.13 -11.59
CA ILE A 126 13.40 -13.73 -10.50
C ILE A 126 13.16 -12.92 -9.22
N LYS A 127 12.94 -13.62 -8.09
CA LYS A 127 12.63 -13.02 -6.79
C LYS A 127 13.64 -11.93 -6.42
N GLY A 128 13.13 -10.76 -6.07
CA GLY A 128 13.93 -9.60 -5.69
C GLY A 128 14.46 -9.60 -4.25
N LEU A 129 15.29 -8.59 -3.98
CA LEU A 129 15.83 -8.26 -2.66
C LEU A 129 14.94 -7.20 -1.98
N SER A 130 14.41 -7.52 -0.80
CA SER A 130 13.83 -6.50 0.09
C SER A 130 14.77 -6.25 1.25
N ALA A 131 15.29 -5.03 1.33
CA ALA A 131 16.24 -4.60 2.34
C ALA A 131 15.64 -3.55 3.28
N ASP A 132 16.15 -3.49 4.50
CA ASP A 132 16.03 -2.31 5.35
C ASP A 132 16.83 -1.14 4.72
N MET A 133 16.52 0.10 5.11
CA MET A 133 17.25 1.30 4.69
C MET A 133 18.75 1.26 5.06
N ASP A 134 19.11 0.55 6.14
CA ASP A 134 20.47 0.56 6.69
C ASP A 134 21.27 -0.73 6.40
N ASP A 135 20.66 -1.74 5.77
CA ASP A 135 21.25 -3.08 5.59
C ASP A 135 22.61 -3.03 4.90
N LEU A 136 22.77 -2.22 3.85
CA LEU A 136 24.02 -2.10 3.10
C LEU A 136 25.19 -1.61 3.96
N GLN A 137 24.92 -0.90 5.06
CA GLN A 137 25.94 -0.42 5.99
C GLN A 137 26.53 -1.56 6.83
N THR A 138 25.81 -2.68 6.95
CA THR A 138 26.22 -3.85 7.73
C THR A 138 26.94 -4.89 6.88
N THR A 139 27.81 -5.68 7.51
CA THR A 139 28.46 -6.82 6.83
C THR A 139 27.45 -7.88 6.40
N ALA A 140 26.43 -8.14 7.23
CA ALA A 140 25.38 -9.09 6.92
C ALA A 140 24.54 -8.66 5.71
N GLY A 141 24.12 -7.39 5.64
CA GLY A 141 23.34 -6.88 4.51
C GLY A 141 24.14 -6.83 3.21
N ARG A 142 25.45 -6.50 3.24
CA ARG A 142 26.32 -6.64 2.06
C ARG A 142 26.45 -8.09 1.59
N TYR A 143 26.61 -9.03 2.53
CA TYR A 143 26.63 -10.46 2.21
C TYR A 143 25.31 -10.94 1.59
N GLN A 144 24.18 -10.53 2.16
CA GLN A 144 22.85 -10.84 1.60
C GLN A 144 22.64 -10.25 0.21
N ALA A 145 23.14 -9.04 -0.05
CA ALA A 145 23.11 -8.43 -1.39
C ALA A 145 23.96 -9.23 -2.39
N ASP A 146 25.19 -9.63 -2.00
CA ASP A 146 26.05 -10.49 -2.82
C ASP A 146 25.34 -11.83 -3.13
N CYS A 147 24.81 -12.53 -2.11
CA CYS A 147 24.07 -13.78 -2.28
C CYS A 147 22.84 -13.62 -3.18
N PHE A 148 22.10 -12.53 -3.03
CA PHE A 148 20.97 -12.21 -3.90
C PHE A 148 21.41 -12.14 -5.36
N PHE A 149 22.44 -11.36 -5.66
CA PHE A 149 22.86 -11.16 -7.05
C PHE A 149 23.48 -12.43 -7.64
N GLU A 150 24.29 -13.17 -6.87
CA GLU A 150 24.79 -14.48 -7.28
C GLU A 150 23.66 -15.46 -7.61
N LYS A 151 22.60 -15.47 -6.78
CA LYS A 151 21.42 -16.29 -7.05
C LYS A 151 20.69 -15.87 -8.31
N VAL A 152 20.55 -14.56 -8.58
CA VAL A 152 19.97 -14.05 -9.84
C VAL A 152 20.79 -14.52 -11.04
N MET A 153 22.11 -14.41 -11.00
CA MET A 153 22.98 -14.87 -12.09
C MET A 153 22.87 -16.38 -12.32
N PHE A 154 22.84 -17.17 -11.23
CA PHE A 154 22.64 -18.62 -11.29
C PHE A 154 21.28 -18.98 -11.91
N ASP A 155 20.22 -18.30 -11.49
CA ASP A 155 18.86 -18.53 -11.96
C ASP A 155 18.70 -18.18 -13.44
N MET A 156 19.31 -17.09 -13.89
CA MET A 156 19.35 -16.73 -15.30
C MET A 156 20.06 -17.79 -16.15
N SER A 157 21.24 -18.26 -15.72
CA SER A 157 22.03 -19.23 -16.49
C SER A 157 21.38 -20.61 -16.58
N HIS A 158 20.53 -20.97 -15.61
CA HIS A 158 19.79 -22.23 -15.57
C HIS A 158 18.32 -22.10 -15.97
N LYS A 159 17.86 -20.91 -16.37
CA LYS A 159 16.45 -20.63 -16.70
C LYS A 159 15.50 -20.99 -15.54
N ILE A 160 15.91 -20.72 -14.30
CA ILE A 160 15.10 -20.90 -13.10
C ILE A 160 14.43 -19.57 -12.80
N TYR A 161 13.14 -19.47 -13.08
CA TYR A 161 12.35 -18.27 -12.80
C TYR A 161 10.92 -18.67 -12.45
N LYS A 162 10.18 -17.73 -11.86
CA LYS A 162 8.79 -18.00 -11.50
C LYS A 162 7.96 -18.08 -12.78
N ALA A 163 7.36 -19.24 -13.03
CA ALA A 163 6.42 -19.39 -14.14
C ALA A 163 5.17 -18.55 -13.87
N HIS A 164 4.72 -17.80 -14.88
CA HIS A 164 3.41 -17.19 -14.85
C HIS A 164 2.35 -18.24 -15.17
N ASN A 165 1.32 -18.38 -14.33
CA ASN A 165 0.15 -19.16 -14.70
C ASN A 165 -0.63 -18.37 -15.76
N ILE A 166 -0.49 -18.80 -17.02
CA ILE A 166 -1.11 -18.19 -18.22
C ILE A 166 -2.64 -18.14 -18.14
N SER A 167 -3.28 -18.87 -17.21
CA SER A 167 -4.74 -18.85 -17.01
C SER A 167 -5.31 -17.46 -16.68
N PHE A 168 -4.46 -16.48 -16.35
CA PHE A 168 -4.87 -15.10 -16.11
C PHE A 168 -5.20 -14.34 -17.41
N GLN A 169 -4.52 -14.62 -18.53
CA GLN A 169 -4.71 -13.85 -19.77
C GLN A 169 -5.97 -14.26 -20.56
N GLU A 170 -6.37 -15.53 -20.55
CA GLU A 170 -7.56 -15.98 -21.28
C GLU A 170 -8.87 -15.41 -20.70
N ASN A 171 -8.87 -14.96 -19.43
CA ASN A 171 -10.05 -14.35 -18.79
C ASN A 171 -10.11 -12.82 -18.88
N ILE A 172 -9.06 -12.13 -19.36
CA ILE A 172 -9.06 -10.66 -19.54
C ILE A 172 -9.94 -10.23 -20.71
N LEU A 173 -10.17 -11.13 -21.69
CA LEU A 173 -10.99 -10.85 -22.88
C LEU A 173 -12.48 -11.16 -22.70
N VAL A 174 -12.93 -11.56 -21.50
CA VAL A 174 -14.37 -11.52 -21.22
C VAL A 174 -14.76 -10.05 -21.18
N ARG A 175 -15.34 -9.55 -22.28
CA ARG A 175 -15.94 -8.20 -22.33
C ARG A 175 -16.95 -8.10 -21.20
N LYS A 176 -16.54 -7.53 -20.07
CA LYS A 176 -17.43 -7.26 -18.95
C LYS A 176 -18.56 -6.39 -19.46
N GLN A 177 -19.78 -6.82 -19.18
CA GLN A 177 -20.96 -6.06 -19.54
C GLN A 177 -20.94 -4.76 -18.75
N ILE A 178 -20.92 -3.63 -19.46
CA ILE A 178 -21.00 -2.30 -18.83
C ILE A 178 -22.24 -2.27 -17.94
N TYR A 179 -22.02 -2.01 -16.66
CA TYR A 179 -23.10 -1.91 -15.69
C TYR A 179 -24.04 -0.77 -16.08
N LYS A 180 -25.35 -1.04 -16.07
CA LYS A 180 -26.39 -0.04 -16.32
C LYS A 180 -27.07 0.30 -14.98
N PRO A 181 -27.07 1.57 -14.56
CA PRO A 181 -27.82 2.04 -13.40
C PRO A 181 -29.31 1.67 -13.54
N THR A 182 -29.92 1.11 -12.50
CA THR A 182 -31.35 0.69 -12.54
C THR A 182 -32.12 1.02 -11.27
N LEU A 183 -31.46 1.50 -10.22
CA LEU A 183 -32.06 1.79 -8.94
C LEU A 183 -32.54 3.23 -8.87
N PHE A 184 -33.62 3.44 -8.13
CA PHE A 184 -34.20 4.76 -7.94
C PHE A 184 -33.43 5.56 -6.89
N SER A 185 -33.34 6.87 -7.13
CA SER A 185 -32.73 7.79 -6.18
C SER A 185 -33.45 7.76 -4.84
N ARG A 186 -32.67 7.71 -3.77
CA ARG A 186 -33.15 7.78 -2.40
C ARG A 186 -33.09 9.21 -1.87
N GLU A 187 -34.08 9.61 -1.07
CA GLU A 187 -34.02 10.86 -0.31
C GLU A 187 -32.81 10.88 0.63
N LYS A 188 -32.07 12.00 0.63
CA LYS A 188 -30.81 12.15 1.35
C LYS A 188 -31.00 12.80 2.71
N ARG A 189 -30.33 12.28 3.73
CA ARG A 189 -30.18 12.98 5.02
C ARG A 189 -28.90 13.81 5.02
N GLN A 190 -28.96 15.00 5.61
CA GLN A 190 -27.86 15.98 5.61
C GLN A 190 -26.99 15.94 6.88
N ASP A 191 -27.16 14.93 7.73
CA ASP A 191 -26.47 14.82 9.03
C ASP A 191 -25.10 14.11 8.97
N LYS A 192 -24.67 13.68 7.78
CA LYS A 192 -23.34 13.08 7.54
C LYS A 192 -22.74 13.60 6.24
N ASP A 193 -21.44 13.84 6.25
CA ASP A 193 -20.64 14.16 5.05
C ASP A 193 -19.86 12.92 4.59
N VAL A 194 -20.09 12.50 3.35
CA VAL A 194 -19.36 11.40 2.71
C VAL A 194 -18.63 11.95 1.50
N VAL A 195 -17.32 11.69 1.42
CA VAL A 195 -16.51 12.03 0.25
C VAL A 195 -16.15 10.76 -0.51
N LEU A 196 -16.23 10.80 -1.84
CA LEU A 196 -15.77 9.74 -2.73
C LEU A 196 -14.60 10.28 -3.55
N VAL A 197 -13.42 9.71 -3.36
CA VAL A 197 -12.20 10.03 -4.08
C VAL A 197 -12.04 9.03 -5.21
N THR A 198 -11.96 9.52 -6.45
CA THR A 198 -11.85 8.67 -7.64
C THR A 198 -10.78 9.17 -8.60
N ASN A 199 -10.29 8.29 -9.47
CA ASN A 199 -9.51 8.64 -10.66
C ASN A 199 -10.23 8.20 -11.94
N VAL A 200 -11.57 8.21 -11.95
CA VAL A 200 -12.34 7.76 -13.11
C VAL A 200 -11.96 8.53 -14.38
N ALA A 201 -11.72 7.80 -15.47
CA ALA A 201 -11.37 8.40 -16.76
C ALA A 201 -12.62 9.01 -17.44
N PRO A 202 -12.45 10.01 -18.32
CA PRO A 202 -13.58 10.58 -19.08
C PRO A 202 -14.36 9.54 -19.91
N ASP A 203 -13.72 8.47 -20.34
CA ASP A 203 -14.25 7.37 -21.16
C ASP A 203 -14.59 6.11 -20.37
N ASP A 204 -14.33 6.07 -19.05
CA ASP A 204 -14.68 4.93 -18.18
C ASP A 204 -16.17 4.96 -17.80
N ILE A 205 -17.01 4.48 -18.72
CA ILE A 205 -18.46 4.46 -18.55
C ILE A 205 -18.88 3.54 -17.39
N ASN A 206 -18.17 2.42 -17.20
CA ASN A 206 -18.57 1.41 -16.21
C ASN A 206 -18.41 1.92 -14.78
N LEU A 207 -17.22 2.43 -14.42
CA LEU A 207 -16.98 2.97 -13.09
C LEU A 207 -17.87 4.20 -12.83
N LYS A 208 -18.08 5.06 -13.84
CA LYS A 208 -19.05 6.17 -13.74
C LYS A 208 -20.44 5.67 -13.36
N ASN A 209 -20.94 4.64 -14.02
CA ASN A 209 -22.25 4.08 -13.74
C ASN A 209 -22.34 3.48 -12.33
N MET A 210 -21.30 2.78 -11.86
CA MET A 210 -21.25 2.27 -10.48
C MET A 210 -21.25 3.40 -9.44
N ILE A 211 -20.42 4.44 -9.65
CA ILE A 211 -20.34 5.61 -8.78
C ILE A 211 -21.70 6.31 -8.73
N GLN A 212 -22.33 6.55 -9.89
CA GLN A 212 -23.64 7.20 -9.95
C GLN A 212 -24.74 6.40 -9.24
N GLU A 213 -24.75 5.07 -9.37
CA GLU A 213 -25.72 4.23 -8.68
C GLU A 213 -25.51 4.27 -7.15
N VAL A 214 -24.27 4.13 -6.67
CA VAL A 214 -23.93 4.27 -5.24
C VAL A 214 -24.38 5.64 -4.70
N LYS A 215 -24.06 6.72 -5.42
CA LYS A 215 -24.50 8.09 -5.07
C LYS A 215 -26.03 8.18 -5.03
N SER A 216 -26.73 7.58 -5.99
CA SER A 216 -28.19 7.62 -6.10
C SER A 216 -28.89 6.90 -4.95
N ILE A 217 -28.41 5.73 -4.52
CA ILE A 217 -29.08 4.94 -3.49
C ILE A 217 -28.58 5.20 -2.06
N SER A 218 -27.43 5.89 -1.90
CA SER A 218 -26.89 6.27 -0.59
C SER A 218 -27.91 7.04 0.25
N LEU A 219 -27.96 6.78 1.56
CA LEU A 219 -28.77 7.56 2.49
C LEU A 219 -28.22 8.97 2.70
N TYR A 220 -26.91 9.16 2.54
CA TYR A 220 -26.21 10.41 2.79
C TYR A 220 -25.69 11.01 1.47
N PRO A 221 -25.60 12.34 1.34
CA PRO A 221 -24.97 12.97 0.18
C PRO A 221 -23.51 12.51 0.07
N ILE A 222 -23.09 12.21 -1.15
CA ILE A 222 -21.72 11.83 -1.47
C ILE A 222 -21.13 12.89 -2.39
N ARG A 223 -20.14 13.64 -1.90
CA ARG A 223 -19.35 14.57 -2.71
C ARG A 223 -18.29 13.78 -3.46
N GLU A 224 -18.27 13.93 -4.77
CA GLU A 224 -17.29 13.25 -5.63
C GLU A 224 -16.12 14.18 -5.91
N ILE A 225 -14.90 13.64 -5.75
CA ILE A 225 -13.66 14.32 -6.07
C ILE A 225 -12.88 13.42 -7.03
N ASN A 226 -12.77 13.85 -8.28
CA ASN A 226 -11.91 13.18 -9.25
C ASN A 226 -10.49 13.75 -9.18
N ILE A 227 -9.53 12.96 -8.67
CA ILE A 227 -8.15 13.43 -8.49
C ILE A 227 -7.41 13.64 -9.82
N ARG A 228 -7.96 13.20 -10.97
CA ARG A 228 -7.40 13.55 -12.29
C ARG A 228 -7.59 15.03 -12.62
N GLU A 229 -8.58 15.67 -12.01
CA GLU A 229 -8.89 17.11 -12.20
C GLU A 229 -8.05 17.99 -11.28
N TYR A 230 -7.41 17.41 -10.27
CA TYR A 230 -6.53 18.15 -9.38
C TYR A 230 -5.21 18.49 -10.09
N PRO A 231 -4.75 19.76 -10.09
CA PRO A 231 -3.56 20.19 -10.81
C PRO A 231 -2.26 19.84 -10.06
N PHE A 232 -1.98 18.55 -9.89
CA PHE A 232 -0.75 18.10 -9.24
C PHE A 232 0.48 18.61 -9.98
N ILE A 233 1.38 19.30 -9.27
CA ILE A 233 2.68 19.69 -9.85
C ILE A 233 3.58 18.46 -10.03
N GLY A 234 3.39 17.40 -9.23
CA GLY A 234 4.11 16.12 -9.32
C GLY A 234 3.83 15.24 -8.10
N GLY A 235 4.34 14.00 -8.12
CA GLY A 235 4.26 13.07 -6.99
C GLY A 235 5.33 13.32 -5.91
N CYS A 236 5.23 12.65 -4.76
CA CYS A 236 6.20 12.82 -3.67
C CYS A 236 7.64 12.56 -4.12
N ILE A 237 8.57 13.43 -3.71
CA ILE A 237 10.01 13.27 -4.01
C ILE A 237 10.85 12.80 -2.81
N GLY A 238 10.20 12.49 -1.69
CA GLY A 238 10.88 12.02 -0.48
C GLY A 238 11.81 13.05 0.18
N CYS A 239 11.53 14.35 0.04
CA CYS A 239 12.38 15.41 0.58
C CYS A 239 12.39 15.50 2.12
N MET A 240 11.44 14.84 2.81
CA MET A 240 11.26 14.87 4.27
C MET A 240 10.92 16.24 4.88
N ASN A 241 10.71 17.30 4.10
CA ASN A 241 10.41 18.63 4.67
C ASN A 241 9.12 18.66 5.52
N CYS A 242 8.11 17.87 5.11
CA CYS A 242 6.84 17.78 5.80
C CYS A 242 6.93 17.05 7.15
N THR A 243 7.99 16.30 7.45
CA THR A 243 8.14 15.60 8.74
C THR A 243 8.41 16.56 9.89
N ILE A 244 8.90 17.76 9.58
CA ILE A 244 9.13 18.86 10.54
C ILE A 244 7.94 19.80 10.57
N THR A 245 7.49 20.26 9.39
CA THR A 245 6.56 21.40 9.26
C THR A 245 5.12 21.02 8.93
N GLU A 246 4.85 19.75 8.64
CA GLU A 246 3.57 19.24 8.14
C GLU A 246 3.15 19.76 6.76
N LYS A 247 3.96 20.64 6.16
CA LYS A 247 3.70 21.27 4.86
C LYS A 247 4.54 20.64 3.78
N CYS A 248 3.90 20.33 2.65
CA CYS A 248 4.60 19.85 1.48
C CYS A 248 5.42 20.99 0.85
N ILE A 249 6.50 20.64 0.12
CA ILE A 249 7.27 21.63 -0.65
C ILE A 249 6.54 22.10 -1.91
N TYR A 250 5.57 21.31 -2.38
CA TYR A 250 4.75 21.66 -3.54
C TYR A 250 3.82 22.82 -3.18
N LYS A 251 3.74 23.81 -4.08
CA LYS A 251 2.93 25.02 -3.93
C LYS A 251 1.58 24.93 -4.67
N ASP A 252 1.03 23.72 -4.74
CA ASP A 252 -0.25 23.44 -5.38
C ASP A 252 -1.41 23.36 -4.38
N ASN A 253 -1.20 23.70 -3.10
CA ASN A 253 -2.19 23.71 -2.01
C ASN A 253 -2.83 22.34 -1.69
N PHE A 254 -2.17 21.24 -2.06
CA PHE A 254 -2.72 19.90 -1.85
C PHE A 254 -2.93 19.52 -0.39
N ASP A 255 -2.06 19.98 0.51
CA ASP A 255 -2.17 19.72 1.94
C ASP A 255 -3.43 20.33 2.56
N GLU A 256 -3.78 21.57 2.18
CA GLU A 256 -5.02 22.23 2.58
C GLU A 256 -6.23 21.54 1.96
N PHE A 257 -6.20 21.28 0.65
CA PHE A 257 -7.26 20.57 -0.06
C PHE A 257 -7.55 19.20 0.57
N LEU A 258 -6.50 18.40 0.84
CA LEU A 258 -6.62 17.09 1.47
C LEU A 258 -7.30 17.17 2.84
N ARG A 259 -6.90 18.12 3.68
CA ARG A 259 -7.45 18.29 5.03
C ARG A 259 -8.89 18.78 5.02
N ALA A 260 -9.17 19.80 4.20
CA ALA A 260 -10.44 20.51 4.22
C ALA A 260 -11.54 19.80 3.40
N GLN A 261 -11.19 19.17 2.29
CA GLN A 261 -12.17 18.64 1.33
C GLN A 261 -12.36 17.11 1.44
N ILE A 262 -11.34 16.39 1.91
CA ILE A 262 -11.35 14.91 1.98
C ILE A 262 -11.34 14.43 3.43
N GLN A 263 -10.32 14.80 4.20
CA GLN A 263 -10.11 14.27 5.54
C GLN A 263 -11.04 14.87 6.59
N SER A 264 -11.85 15.86 6.26
CA SER A 264 -12.89 16.43 7.14
C SER A 264 -14.15 15.56 7.20
N ALA A 265 -14.45 14.79 6.15
CA ALA A 265 -15.69 14.00 6.00
C ALA A 265 -15.86 12.90 7.07
N ASP A 266 -17.10 12.49 7.35
CA ASP A 266 -17.41 11.37 8.27
C ASP A 266 -17.00 10.02 7.68
N ALA A 267 -17.06 9.87 6.35
CA ALA A 267 -16.60 8.72 5.62
C ALA A 267 -15.83 9.10 4.35
N ILE A 268 -14.83 8.30 4.01
CA ILE A 268 -14.02 8.47 2.79
C ILE A 268 -14.14 7.19 1.97
N LEU A 269 -14.75 7.29 0.80
CA LEU A 269 -14.86 6.20 -0.16
C LEU A 269 -13.81 6.37 -1.25
N TYR A 270 -13.34 5.27 -1.80
CA TYR A 270 -12.39 5.26 -2.91
C TYR A 270 -12.96 4.51 -4.10
N ALA A 271 -12.90 5.09 -5.29
CA ALA A 271 -13.45 4.46 -6.49
C ALA A 271 -12.43 4.45 -7.62
N PHE A 272 -12.13 3.28 -8.17
CA PHE A 272 -11.15 3.15 -9.25
C PHE A 272 -11.37 1.91 -10.12
N THR A 273 -10.83 1.96 -11.33
CA THR A 273 -10.74 0.80 -12.23
C THR A 273 -9.39 0.14 -12.05
N ILE A 274 -9.39 -1.19 -12.01
CA ILE A 274 -8.17 -2.00 -11.96
C ILE A 274 -7.49 -1.89 -13.31
N GLU A 275 -6.26 -1.37 -13.28
CA GLU A 275 -5.39 -1.25 -14.42
C GLU A 275 -3.98 -1.63 -13.96
N ASN A 276 -3.26 -2.43 -14.75
CA ASN A 276 -1.87 -2.81 -14.48
C ASN A 276 -1.64 -3.37 -13.06
N HIS A 277 -2.54 -4.25 -12.59
CA HIS A 277 -2.54 -4.85 -11.25
C HIS A 277 -2.67 -3.86 -10.07
N TYR A 278 -3.15 -2.63 -10.33
CA TYR A 278 -3.55 -1.70 -9.28
C TYR A 278 -4.65 -0.75 -9.77
N THR A 279 -4.28 0.44 -10.23
CA THR A 279 -5.13 1.44 -10.88
C THR A 279 -4.23 2.45 -11.60
N HIS A 280 -4.79 3.42 -12.33
CA HIS A 280 -4.04 4.47 -12.98
C HIS A 280 -3.18 5.31 -12.00
N SER A 281 -1.95 5.64 -12.43
CA SER A 281 -0.91 6.33 -11.66
C SER A 281 -1.35 7.65 -11.01
N SER A 282 -2.35 8.34 -11.55
CA SER A 282 -2.92 9.53 -10.91
C SER A 282 -3.41 9.26 -9.48
N PHE A 283 -3.98 8.08 -9.21
CA PHE A 283 -4.40 7.70 -7.85
C PHE A 283 -3.19 7.48 -6.96
N LYS A 284 -2.13 6.87 -7.50
CA LYS A 284 -0.87 6.72 -6.77
C LYS A 284 -0.19 8.06 -6.48
N CYS A 285 -0.30 9.03 -7.39
CA CYS A 285 0.16 10.40 -7.16
C CYS A 285 -0.56 11.00 -5.95
N TYR A 286 -1.89 10.89 -5.91
CA TYR A 286 -2.69 11.31 -4.75
C TYR A 286 -2.21 10.64 -3.45
N GLU A 287 -2.05 9.32 -3.44
CA GLU A 287 -1.59 8.57 -2.26
C GLU A 287 -0.21 9.00 -1.80
N ASP A 288 0.77 9.08 -2.70
CA ASP A 288 2.12 9.53 -2.37
C ASP A 288 2.13 10.95 -1.83
N ARG A 289 1.26 11.82 -2.36
CA ARG A 289 1.15 13.19 -1.89
C ARG A 289 0.56 13.29 -0.49
N GLN A 290 -0.12 12.25 0.02
CA GLN A 290 -0.55 12.17 1.41
C GLN A 290 0.59 11.96 2.41
N PHE A 291 1.84 11.73 1.97
CA PHE A 291 3.00 11.76 2.86
C PHE A 291 3.16 13.08 3.64
N CYS A 292 2.48 14.16 3.25
CA CYS A 292 2.39 15.37 4.07
C CYS A 292 1.75 15.11 5.46
N ASN A 293 0.98 14.03 5.62
CA ASN A 293 0.48 13.55 6.91
C ASN A 293 1.53 12.76 7.70
N GLY A 294 2.66 12.38 7.09
CA GLY A 294 3.64 11.49 7.69
C GLY A 294 3.01 10.14 8.04
N HIS A 295 3.22 9.69 9.27
CA HIS A 295 2.74 8.43 9.84
C HIS A 295 1.59 8.66 10.82
N ARG A 296 0.90 9.79 10.69
CA ARG A 296 -0.20 10.20 11.58
C ARG A 296 -1.51 9.66 11.02
N THR A 297 -2.25 8.93 11.85
CA THR A 297 -3.55 8.33 11.50
C THR A 297 -4.68 9.37 11.57
N VAL A 298 -4.60 10.40 10.72
CA VAL A 298 -5.53 11.56 10.73
C VAL A 298 -6.98 11.20 10.42
N THR A 299 -7.23 10.02 9.83
CA THR A 299 -8.55 9.50 9.51
C THR A 299 -9.01 8.39 10.47
N GLN A 300 -8.30 8.17 11.58
CA GLN A 300 -8.65 7.13 12.55
C GLN A 300 -10.08 7.29 13.08
N GLY A 301 -10.80 6.16 13.17
CA GLY A 301 -12.18 6.10 13.65
C GLY A 301 -13.24 6.39 12.58
N LYS A 302 -12.84 6.76 11.35
CA LYS A 302 -13.76 7.02 10.24
C LYS A 302 -14.15 5.75 9.50
N ILE A 303 -15.24 5.83 8.74
CA ILE A 303 -15.69 4.75 7.85
C ILE A 303 -15.00 4.90 6.49
N THR A 304 -14.56 3.79 5.91
CA THR A 304 -14.02 3.71 4.54
C THR A 304 -14.69 2.60 3.75
N GLY A 305 -14.63 2.69 2.43
CA GLY A 305 -15.18 1.69 1.52
C GLY A 305 -14.65 1.89 0.10
N TYR A 306 -14.71 0.84 -0.72
CA TYR A 306 -14.15 0.87 -2.07
C TYR A 306 -15.20 0.51 -3.13
N ILE A 307 -15.14 1.17 -4.28
CA ILE A 307 -15.87 0.82 -5.50
C ILE A 307 -14.83 0.46 -6.56
N ILE A 308 -14.74 -0.82 -6.92
CA ILE A 308 -13.66 -1.32 -7.77
C ILE A 308 -14.25 -1.96 -9.02
N SER A 309 -13.92 -1.38 -10.16
CA SER A 309 -14.26 -1.91 -11.49
C SER A 309 -13.09 -2.78 -11.97
N GLY A 310 -13.34 -4.02 -12.39
CA GLY A 310 -12.29 -4.97 -12.81
C GLY A 310 -12.28 -6.27 -12.01
N ASN A 311 -11.34 -7.18 -12.32
CA ASN A 311 -11.29 -8.54 -11.74
C ASN A 311 -10.74 -8.54 -10.30
N TYR A 312 -11.45 -7.88 -9.38
CA TYR A 312 -11.05 -7.71 -8.00
C TYR A 312 -10.85 -9.05 -7.26
N SER A 313 -11.64 -10.09 -7.55
CA SER A 313 -11.50 -11.40 -6.91
C SER A 313 -10.14 -12.06 -7.18
N GLU A 314 -9.55 -11.77 -8.34
CA GLU A 314 -8.28 -12.32 -8.77
C GLU A 314 -7.07 -11.48 -8.31
N GLU A 315 -7.29 -10.19 -8.01
CA GLU A 315 -6.26 -9.25 -7.57
C GLU A 315 -6.03 -9.27 -6.06
N HIS A 316 -5.52 -10.39 -5.55
CA HIS A 316 -5.19 -10.60 -4.15
C HIS A 316 -4.27 -9.51 -3.55
N ASN A 317 -3.39 -8.95 -4.38
CA ASN A 317 -2.52 -7.84 -3.96
C ASN A 317 -3.33 -6.57 -3.68
N ILE A 318 -4.34 -6.26 -4.51
CA ILE A 318 -5.24 -5.12 -4.30
C ILE A 318 -6.13 -5.35 -3.08
N GLN A 319 -6.66 -6.57 -2.89
CA GLN A 319 -7.41 -6.93 -1.68
C GLN A 319 -6.58 -6.66 -0.41
N THR A 320 -5.32 -7.06 -0.43
CA THR A 320 -4.38 -6.79 0.67
C THR A 320 -4.16 -5.29 0.87
N LEU A 321 -3.99 -4.50 -0.19
CA LEU A 321 -3.81 -3.05 -0.11
C LEU A 321 -5.05 -2.35 0.50
N VAL A 322 -6.25 -2.74 0.07
CA VAL A 322 -7.54 -2.21 0.57
C VAL A 322 -7.66 -2.41 2.07
N GLU A 323 -7.41 -3.65 2.53
CA GLU A 323 -7.50 -4.00 3.95
C GLU A 323 -6.39 -3.33 4.75
N ALA A 324 -5.13 -3.45 4.32
CA ALA A 324 -3.97 -2.93 5.02
C ALA A 324 -4.00 -1.41 5.21
N ARG A 325 -4.46 -0.66 4.21
CA ARG A 325 -4.60 0.79 4.30
C ARG A 325 -5.67 1.19 5.30
N SER A 326 -6.81 0.49 5.28
CA SER A 326 -7.91 0.70 6.23
C SER A 326 -7.44 0.44 7.67
N GLU A 327 -6.78 -0.69 7.89
CA GLU A 327 -6.29 -1.16 9.19
C GLU A 327 -5.21 -0.26 9.80
N VAL A 328 -4.21 0.15 9.01
CA VAL A 328 -3.14 1.03 9.50
C VAL A 328 -3.65 2.45 9.74
N ALA A 329 -4.53 2.97 8.87
CA ALA A 329 -5.18 4.27 9.10
C ALA A 329 -6.13 4.25 10.30
N GLY A 330 -6.54 3.06 10.78
CA GLY A 330 -7.51 2.89 11.86
C GLY A 330 -8.93 3.24 11.42
N MET A 331 -9.26 3.02 10.14
CA MET A 331 -10.59 3.22 9.57
C MET A 331 -11.35 1.89 9.55
N TYR A 332 -12.67 1.96 9.73
CA TYR A 332 -13.53 0.78 9.59
C TYR A 332 -13.90 0.59 8.11
N LEU A 333 -13.45 -0.53 7.51
CA LEU A 333 -13.79 -0.89 6.14
C LEU A 333 -15.21 -1.46 6.07
N CYS A 334 -16.17 -0.69 5.55
CA CYS A 334 -17.56 -1.13 5.42
C CYS A 334 -17.77 -2.13 4.28
N GLY A 335 -16.84 -2.24 3.34
CA GLY A 335 -16.86 -3.24 2.28
C GLY A 335 -16.36 -2.71 0.93
N VAL A 336 -16.51 -3.57 -0.08
CA VAL A 336 -16.12 -3.31 -1.47
C VAL A 336 -17.31 -3.59 -2.38
N ALA A 337 -17.71 -2.60 -3.19
CA ALA A 337 -18.60 -2.82 -4.32
C ALA A 337 -17.74 -3.18 -5.55
N SER A 338 -18.04 -4.29 -6.21
CA SER A 338 -17.39 -4.69 -7.47
C SER A 338 -18.38 -4.93 -8.59
N ASP A 339 -17.89 -4.88 -9.82
CA ASP A 339 -18.66 -5.21 -11.03
C ASP A 339 -18.60 -6.69 -11.40
N GLU A 340 -18.22 -7.55 -10.45
CA GLU A 340 -18.14 -8.99 -10.64
C GLU A 340 -19.47 -9.65 -10.29
N ASN A 341 -19.85 -10.65 -11.09
CA ASN A 341 -21.07 -11.43 -10.92
C ASN A 341 -22.36 -10.57 -10.94
N ASN A 342 -22.84 -10.11 -9.78
CA ASN A 342 -24.07 -9.33 -9.63
C ASN A 342 -23.76 -7.94 -9.08
N THR A 343 -23.37 -7.03 -9.98
CA THR A 343 -23.00 -5.64 -9.67
C THR A 343 -24.09 -4.90 -8.88
N LYS A 344 -25.37 -5.08 -9.26
CA LYS A 344 -26.50 -4.43 -8.59
C LYS A 344 -26.58 -4.85 -7.12
N LYS A 345 -26.48 -6.14 -6.82
CA LYS A 345 -26.48 -6.64 -5.45
C LYS A 345 -25.26 -6.15 -4.68
N SER A 346 -24.08 -6.19 -5.28
CA SER A 346 -22.82 -5.71 -4.68
C SER A 346 -22.92 -4.24 -4.25
N ILE A 347 -23.48 -3.37 -5.10
CA ILE A 347 -23.73 -1.95 -4.80
C ILE A 347 -24.75 -1.78 -3.66
N ILE A 348 -25.85 -2.54 -3.65
CA ILE A 348 -26.86 -2.49 -2.58
C ILE A 348 -26.25 -2.89 -1.23
N ASP A 349 -25.53 -4.02 -1.20
CA ASP A 349 -24.89 -4.54 0.01
C ASP A 349 -23.86 -3.53 0.56
N PHE A 350 -23.05 -2.95 -0.33
CA PHE A 350 -22.10 -1.89 0.01
C PHE A 350 -22.77 -0.68 0.65
N VAL A 351 -23.82 -0.13 0.03
CA VAL A 351 -24.52 1.06 0.55
C VAL A 351 -25.26 0.78 1.86
N ASN A 352 -25.83 -0.42 2.02
CA ASN A 352 -26.45 -0.84 3.27
C ASN A 352 -25.40 -0.92 4.39
N SER A 353 -24.24 -1.52 4.10
CA SER A 353 -23.14 -1.60 5.05
C SER A 353 -22.58 -0.22 5.41
N LEU A 354 -22.37 0.66 4.44
CA LEU A 354 -21.97 2.06 4.67
C LEU A 354 -22.96 2.78 5.59
N THR A 355 -24.25 2.66 5.28
CA THR A 355 -25.33 3.30 6.05
C THR A 355 -25.35 2.80 7.49
N TYR A 356 -25.28 1.49 7.68
CA TYR A 356 -25.24 0.88 9.01
C TYR A 356 -23.99 1.32 9.78
N SER A 357 -22.83 1.30 9.12
CA SER A 357 -21.54 1.64 9.71
C SER A 357 -21.51 3.09 10.20
N LEU A 358 -22.03 4.02 9.41
CA LEU A 358 -22.13 5.44 9.79
C LEU A 358 -23.12 5.70 10.92
N LYS A 359 -24.28 5.03 10.92
CA LYS A 359 -25.29 5.18 11.98
C LYS A 359 -24.80 4.70 13.34
N HIS A 360 -24.00 3.64 13.34
CA HIS A 360 -23.55 2.98 14.57
C HIS A 360 -22.10 3.33 14.96
N ASN A 361 -21.44 4.22 14.21
CA ASN A 361 -20.03 4.57 14.39
C ASN A 361 -19.16 3.31 14.52
N MET A 362 -19.31 2.39 13.57
CA MET A 362 -18.68 1.07 13.63
C MET A 362 -17.17 1.18 13.78
N GLN A 363 -16.62 0.31 14.64
CA GLN A 363 -15.21 0.16 14.88
C GLN A 363 -14.89 -1.33 15.00
N SER A 364 -13.66 -1.72 14.67
CA SER A 364 -13.15 -3.08 14.79
C SER A 364 -11.79 -3.07 15.50
N PRO A 365 -11.44 -4.16 16.22
CA PRO A 365 -10.06 -4.35 16.64
C PRO A 365 -9.17 -4.50 15.41
N ARG A 366 -7.93 -3.98 15.52
CA ARG A 366 -6.95 -4.09 14.44
C ARG A 366 -6.51 -5.53 14.25
N ASN A 367 -6.37 -5.95 13.00
CA ASN A 367 -5.82 -7.25 12.65
C ASN A 367 -4.28 -7.21 12.49
N PHE A 368 -3.69 -8.27 11.94
CA PHE A 368 -2.24 -8.36 11.74
C PHE A 368 -1.67 -7.19 10.92
N TYR A 369 -2.37 -6.77 9.87
CA TYR A 369 -1.96 -5.65 9.03
C TYR A 369 -1.85 -4.35 9.84
N GLY A 370 -2.92 -4.01 10.57
CA GLY A 370 -2.94 -2.82 11.42
C GLY A 370 -1.91 -2.88 12.54
N VAL A 371 -1.77 -4.03 13.22
CA VAL A 371 -0.83 -4.18 14.34
C VAL A 371 0.63 -4.17 13.86
N GLY A 372 0.95 -4.91 12.81
CA GLY A 372 2.30 -5.01 12.26
C GLY A 372 2.79 -3.68 11.71
N GLY A 373 1.99 -3.05 10.85
CA GLY A 373 2.33 -1.75 10.26
C GLY A 373 2.53 -0.65 11.31
N ASN A 374 1.62 -0.55 12.29
CA ASN A 374 1.73 0.47 13.33
C ASN A 374 2.93 0.24 14.27
N LYS A 375 3.35 -1.00 14.52
CA LYS A 375 4.57 -1.26 15.31
C LYS A 375 5.83 -0.79 14.59
N ILE A 376 5.95 -1.05 13.28
CA ILE A 376 7.06 -0.56 12.46
C ILE A 376 7.10 0.96 12.52
N PHE A 377 5.97 1.64 12.29
CA PHE A 377 5.91 3.10 12.34
C PHE A 377 6.17 3.67 13.73
N ARG A 378 5.64 3.06 14.79
CA ARG A 378 5.90 3.47 16.18
C ARG A 378 7.40 3.48 16.48
N ASP A 379 8.10 2.40 16.13
CA ASP A 379 9.53 2.26 16.40
C ASP A 379 10.34 3.23 15.53
N LEU A 380 9.98 3.35 14.24
CA LEU A 380 10.58 4.28 13.30
C LEU A 380 10.48 5.75 13.75
N VAL A 381 9.27 6.21 14.09
CA VAL A 381 9.00 7.59 14.54
C VAL A 381 9.73 7.86 15.86
N PHE A 382 9.80 6.88 16.77
CA PHE A 382 10.53 7.04 18.03
C PHE A 382 12.04 7.19 17.80
N GLN A 383 12.63 6.33 16.96
CA GLN A 383 14.06 6.39 16.63
C GLN A 383 14.43 7.68 15.89
N MET A 384 13.57 8.13 14.97
CA MET A 384 13.81 9.31 14.14
C MET A 384 13.11 10.58 14.65
N GLN A 385 12.75 10.64 15.93
CA GLN A 385 11.97 11.73 16.54
C GLN A 385 12.57 13.14 16.36
N GLY A 386 13.89 13.26 16.14
CA GLY A 386 14.55 14.54 15.84
C GLY A 386 14.23 15.08 14.43
N ILE A 387 13.98 14.20 13.46
CA ILE A 387 13.63 14.52 12.08
C ILE A 387 12.10 14.51 11.90
N MET A 388 11.42 13.58 12.56
CA MET A 388 9.98 13.34 12.47
C MET A 388 9.22 14.04 13.60
N GLN A 389 9.45 15.34 13.76
CA GLN A 389 8.95 16.11 14.91
C GLN A 389 7.42 16.18 14.95
N ALA A 390 6.77 16.35 13.78
CA ALA A 390 5.32 16.39 13.70
C ALA A 390 4.69 15.04 14.07
N ASP A 391 5.26 13.95 13.56
CA ASP A 391 4.84 12.58 13.91
C ASP A 391 5.06 12.33 15.41
N HIS A 392 6.24 12.66 15.95
CA HIS A 392 6.57 12.47 17.35
C HIS A 392 5.59 13.19 18.28
N LYS A 393 5.23 14.44 17.96
CA LYS A 393 4.22 15.22 18.70
C LYS A 393 2.87 14.52 18.67
N PHE A 394 2.41 14.09 17.50
CA PHE A 394 1.17 13.35 17.35
C PHE A 394 1.15 12.07 18.18
N TYR A 395 2.21 11.24 18.10
CA TYR A 395 2.28 9.95 18.80
C TYR A 395 2.27 10.10 20.32
N LYS A 396 2.84 11.18 20.85
CA LYS A 396 2.74 11.54 22.28
C LYS A 396 1.31 11.92 22.68
N GLN A 397 0.62 12.71 21.84
CA GLN A 397 -0.72 13.21 22.13
C GLN A 397 -1.80 12.14 22.04
N THR A 398 -1.68 11.20 21.10
CA THR A 398 -2.70 10.18 20.83
C THR A 398 -2.48 8.86 21.57
N GLY A 399 -1.35 8.71 22.27
CA GLY A 399 -0.99 7.46 22.94
C GLY A 399 -0.50 6.35 22.00
N ALA A 400 -0.15 6.68 20.75
CA ALA A 400 0.36 5.71 19.77
C ALA A 400 1.69 5.05 20.20
N TYR A 401 2.44 5.64 21.14
CA TYR A 401 3.60 5.01 21.78
C TYR A 401 3.22 3.99 22.86
N ASP A 402 2.67 2.86 22.43
CA ASP A 402 2.12 1.75 23.24
C ASP A 402 3.17 0.71 23.72
N PHE A 403 4.38 1.16 24.05
CA PHE A 403 5.50 0.26 24.34
C PHE A 403 5.27 -0.68 25.55
N PRO A 404 5.57 -1.99 25.42
CA PRO A 404 5.39 -2.96 26.51
C PRO A 404 6.16 -2.62 27.79
N HIS A 405 7.37 -2.04 27.69
CA HIS A 405 8.19 -1.69 28.85
C HIS A 405 7.59 -0.56 29.72
N LYS A 406 6.57 0.16 29.23
CA LYS A 406 5.80 1.12 30.03
C LYS A 406 4.74 0.45 30.92
N LYS A 407 4.41 -0.83 30.69
CA LYS A 407 3.46 -1.60 31.48
C LYS A 407 4.14 -2.23 32.72
N LEU A 408 4.81 -1.42 33.54
CA LEU A 408 5.65 -1.89 34.66
C LEU A 408 4.91 -2.80 35.64
N GLY A 409 3.68 -2.44 36.04
CA GLY A 409 2.87 -3.25 36.95
C GLY A 409 2.58 -4.65 36.40
N LEU A 410 2.21 -4.74 35.11
CA LEU A 410 1.99 -6.01 34.43
C LEU A 410 3.29 -6.83 34.39
N LEU A 411 4.42 -6.21 34.03
CA LEU A 411 5.71 -6.89 33.94
C LEU A 411 6.19 -7.41 35.30
N LEU A 412 6.01 -6.62 36.37
CA LEU A 412 6.33 -7.06 37.73
C LEU A 412 5.41 -8.22 38.17
N GLY A 413 4.11 -8.13 37.89
CA GLY A 413 3.16 -9.21 38.17
C GLY A 413 3.53 -10.52 37.45
N MET A 414 3.89 -10.44 36.16
CA MET A 414 4.31 -11.62 35.39
C MET A 414 5.63 -12.21 35.91
N LYS A 415 6.57 -11.38 36.36
CA LYS A 415 7.82 -11.85 37.00
C LYS A 415 7.53 -12.57 38.33
N ALA A 416 6.68 -12.00 39.18
CA ALA A 416 6.28 -12.63 40.44
C ALA A 416 5.56 -13.97 40.20
N LEU A 417 4.64 -14.00 39.24
CA LEU A 417 3.98 -15.24 38.81
C LEU A 417 5.01 -16.28 38.34
N GLY A 418 6.00 -15.87 37.55
CA GLY A 418 7.09 -16.75 37.11
C GLY A 418 7.91 -17.35 38.26
N ILE A 419 8.10 -16.63 39.37
CA ILE A 419 8.78 -17.15 40.57
C ILE A 419 7.89 -18.19 41.27
N ILE A 420 6.61 -17.88 41.46
CA ILE A 420 5.63 -18.78 42.09
C ILE A 420 5.51 -20.10 41.30
N MET A 421 5.51 -20.01 39.97
CA MET A 421 5.41 -21.16 39.06
C MET A 421 6.62 -22.10 39.10
N LYS A 422 7.74 -21.74 39.75
CA LYS A 422 8.88 -22.65 39.95
C LYS A 422 8.62 -23.72 41.00
N ASN A 423 7.53 -23.62 41.77
CA ASN A 423 7.16 -24.63 42.75
C ASN A 423 6.30 -25.72 42.09
N ASP A 424 6.77 -26.97 42.08
CA ASP A 424 6.09 -28.11 41.44
C ASP A 424 4.66 -28.34 41.94
N LYS A 425 4.37 -28.09 43.22
CA LYS A 425 3.01 -28.24 43.76
C LYS A 425 2.08 -27.17 43.19
N VAL A 426 2.57 -25.94 43.11
CA VAL A 426 1.83 -24.82 42.52
C VAL A 426 1.64 -25.02 41.03
N GLN A 427 2.66 -25.49 40.31
CA GLN A 427 2.55 -25.78 38.89
C GLN A 427 1.46 -26.82 38.61
N LYS A 428 1.43 -27.93 39.35
CA LYS A 428 0.41 -28.99 39.21
C LYS A 428 -1.00 -28.51 39.57
N GLN A 429 -1.14 -27.70 40.62
CA GLN A 429 -2.42 -27.13 41.03
C GLN A 429 -2.93 -26.05 40.06
N MET A 430 -2.04 -25.22 39.52
CA MET A 430 -2.40 -24.21 38.54
C MET A 430 -2.68 -24.82 37.18
N SER A 431 -1.94 -25.85 36.75
CA SER A 431 -2.19 -26.49 35.45
C SER A 431 -3.59 -27.11 35.37
N SER A 432 -4.12 -27.66 36.47
CA SER A 432 -5.47 -28.24 36.49
C SER A 432 -6.58 -27.19 36.47
N LYS A 433 -6.30 -25.94 36.85
CA LYS A 433 -7.27 -24.83 36.92
C LYS A 433 -6.95 -23.66 35.98
N MET A 434 -5.95 -23.79 35.12
CA MET A 434 -5.45 -22.69 34.29
C MET A 434 -6.54 -22.17 33.36
N SER A 435 -7.36 -23.07 32.80
CA SER A 435 -8.52 -22.71 31.98
C SER A 435 -9.53 -21.86 32.75
N GLU A 436 -9.84 -22.22 34.00
CA GLU A 436 -10.74 -21.45 34.87
C GLU A 436 -10.18 -20.04 35.13
N TYR A 437 -8.91 -19.93 35.49
CA TYR A 437 -8.26 -18.62 35.75
C TYR A 437 -8.18 -17.74 34.50
N ILE A 438 -7.90 -18.33 33.33
CA ILE A 438 -7.89 -17.58 32.06
C ILE A 438 -9.30 -17.09 31.72
N LEU A 439 -10.33 -17.90 31.98
CA LEU A 439 -11.72 -17.55 31.66
C LEU A 439 -12.36 -16.60 32.68
N GLU A 440 -11.91 -16.57 33.93
CA GLU A 440 -12.53 -15.79 35.01
C GLU A 440 -12.80 -14.32 34.65
N PRO A 441 -11.86 -13.56 34.05
CA PRO A 441 -12.13 -12.17 33.64
C PRO A 441 -13.22 -12.08 32.55
N TYR A 442 -13.30 -13.06 31.65
CA TYR A 442 -14.32 -13.12 30.61
C TYR A 442 -15.69 -13.48 31.19
N THR A 443 -15.75 -14.46 32.09
CA THR A 443 -17.00 -14.83 32.78
C THR A 443 -17.59 -13.65 33.54
N LYS A 444 -16.75 -12.89 34.26
CA LYS A 444 -17.18 -11.66 34.94
C LYS A 444 -17.78 -10.62 33.98
N ILE A 445 -17.17 -10.44 32.81
CA ILE A 445 -17.71 -9.55 31.78
C ILE A 445 -19.06 -10.08 31.28
N LEU A 446 -19.17 -11.37 30.99
CA LEU A 446 -20.40 -12.00 30.49
C LEU A 446 -21.56 -11.88 31.50
N GLU A 447 -21.30 -12.10 32.79
CA GLU A 447 -22.29 -11.96 33.86
C GLU A 447 -22.77 -10.52 34.05
N GLN A 448 -21.89 -9.54 33.82
CA GLN A 448 -22.21 -8.11 33.93
C GLN A 448 -22.85 -7.53 32.66
N THR A 449 -22.78 -8.25 31.54
CA THR A 449 -23.27 -7.78 30.26
C THR A 449 -24.79 -7.86 30.23
N LYS A 450 -25.44 -6.70 30.05
CA LYS A 450 -26.89 -6.62 29.83
C LYS A 450 -27.22 -6.85 28.35
N GLN A 451 -28.43 -7.35 28.10
CA GLN A 451 -28.96 -7.41 26.74
C GLN A 451 -29.02 -5.98 26.15
N LYS A 452 -28.62 -5.87 24.88
CA LYS A 452 -28.52 -4.60 24.15
C LYS A 452 -29.86 -4.19 23.56
#